data_AF-A0A426YLE2-F1
#
_entry.id   AF-A0A426YLE2-F1
#
_cell.length_a   1.000
_cell.length_b   1.000
_cell.length_c   1.000
_cell.angle_alpha   90.00
_cell.angle_beta   90.00
_cell.angle_gamma   90.00
#
_symmetry.space_group_name_H-M   'P 1'
#
loop_
_entity.id
_entity.type
_entity.pdbx_description
1 polymer ?
#
loop_
_entity_poly.entity_id
_entity_poly.type
_entity_poly.pdbx_seq_one_letter_code
_entity_poly.pdbx_strand_id
1 'polypeptide(L)'
;AKVEEDLSAEELFRKKKIRLAEIGLKLLENPEENIKALKEFYRIRLPTEKEMEMTVSKAVRQQRFYESTLLRSYKAYLMKLIILEKQLYIRQVAVRCLCSLLDAVPHFNFRESILASVVKNISSSDDTIRSIFSNEGKHGGEATLEAVRLIADHVKFHDCQLHPDSIDVSADLKAVSFAPDSKDRKMMQSEALSAVFETYFRILKHSMDPSASR
;
A
#
# COMPACT_ATOMS: atom_id res chain seq x y z
N ALA A 1 -42.47 8.01 -5.17
CA ALA A 1 -41.79 6.81 -4.62
C ALA A 1 -40.67 6.31 -5.54
N LYS A 2 -40.87 5.33 -6.45
CA LYS A 2 -39.78 4.71 -7.23
C LYS A 2 -39.04 5.67 -8.18
N VAL A 3 -39.77 6.60 -8.82
CA VAL A 3 -39.20 7.62 -9.73
C VAL A 3 -38.41 8.69 -8.97
N GLU A 4 -38.85 9.07 -7.77
CA GLU A 4 -38.14 10.03 -6.91
C GLU A 4 -36.88 9.43 -6.28
N GLU A 5 -36.92 8.15 -5.89
CA GLU A 5 -35.73 7.41 -5.44
C GLU A 5 -34.68 7.28 -6.54
N ASP A 6 -35.10 6.96 -7.78
CA ASP A 6 -34.19 6.84 -8.92
C ASP A 6 -33.57 8.20 -9.28
N LEU A 7 -34.35 9.30 -9.25
CA LEU A 7 -33.84 10.67 -9.42
C LEU A 7 -32.81 11.04 -8.33
N SER A 8 -33.08 10.68 -7.07
CA SER A 8 -32.16 10.93 -5.95
C SER A 8 -30.85 10.17 -6.10
N ALA A 9 -30.87 8.94 -6.64
CA ALA A 9 -29.69 8.12 -6.85
C ALA A 9 -28.82 8.65 -8.01
N GLU A 10 -29.45 9.09 -9.11
CA GLU A 10 -28.75 9.74 -10.23
C GLU A 10 -28.10 11.06 -9.80
N GLU A 11 -28.77 11.83 -8.95
CA GLU A 11 -28.24 13.09 -8.43
C GLU A 11 -27.04 12.86 -7.48
N LEU A 12 -27.11 11.84 -6.63
CA LEU A 12 -25.99 11.40 -5.79
C LEU A 12 -24.80 10.96 -6.65
N PHE A 13 -25.04 10.23 -7.74
CA PHE A 13 -24.00 9.81 -8.67
C PHE A 13 -23.33 11.01 -9.35
N ARG A 14 -24.13 11.99 -9.79
CA ARG A 14 -23.62 13.23 -10.37
C ARG A 14 -22.73 13.99 -9.40
N LYS A 15 -23.13 14.10 -8.13
CA LYS A 15 -22.33 14.70 -7.06
C LYS A 15 -21.00 13.98 -6.85
N LYS A 16 -21.00 12.63 -6.81
CA LYS A 16 -19.77 11.83 -6.72
C LYS A 16 -18.82 12.08 -7.92
N LYS A 17 -19.36 12.23 -9.12
CA LYS A 17 -18.56 12.51 -10.34
C LYS A 17 -17.91 13.90 -10.28
N ILE A 18 -18.65 14.92 -9.84
CA ILE A 18 -18.13 16.27 -9.65
C ILE A 18 -17.05 16.27 -8.55
N ARG A 19 -17.32 15.61 -7.42
CA ARG A 19 -16.35 15.50 -6.33
C ARG A 19 -15.05 14.81 -6.75
N LEU A 20 -15.13 13.74 -7.54
CA LEU A 20 -13.94 13.10 -8.11
C LEU A 20 -13.16 14.06 -9.01
N ALA A 21 -13.85 14.84 -9.84
CA ALA A 21 -13.21 15.83 -10.70
C ALA A 21 -12.52 16.94 -9.90
N GLU A 22 -13.15 17.42 -8.82
CA GLU A 22 -12.55 18.38 -7.88
C GLU A 22 -11.28 17.83 -7.22
N ILE A 23 -11.34 16.59 -6.72
CA ILE A 23 -10.18 15.90 -6.13
C ILE A 23 -9.09 15.74 -7.20
N GLY A 24 -9.45 15.34 -8.42
CA GLY A 24 -8.52 15.21 -9.54
C GLY A 24 -7.83 16.54 -9.89
N LEU A 25 -8.58 17.65 -9.90
CA LEU A 25 -8.02 18.98 -10.18
C LEU A 25 -7.04 19.41 -9.09
N LYS A 26 -7.40 19.21 -7.82
CA LYS A 26 -6.53 19.50 -6.66
C LYS A 26 -5.24 18.67 -6.68
N LEU A 27 -5.34 17.39 -7.07
CA LEU A 27 -4.18 16.52 -7.22
C LEU A 27 -3.24 16.98 -8.35
N LEU A 28 -3.78 17.57 -9.42
CA LEU A 28 -2.97 18.14 -10.50
C LEU A 28 -2.29 19.44 -10.09
N GLU A 29 -2.94 20.24 -9.23
CA GLU A 29 -2.41 21.51 -8.73
C GLU A 29 -1.27 21.30 -7.73
N ASN A 30 -1.49 20.45 -6.71
CA ASN A 30 -0.45 20.08 -5.76
C ASN A 30 -0.67 18.63 -5.28
N PRO A 31 -0.01 17.64 -5.89
CA PRO A 31 -0.25 16.24 -5.57
C PRO A 31 0.18 15.89 -4.15
N GLU A 32 1.25 16.48 -3.62
CA GLU A 32 1.77 16.15 -2.28
C GLU A 32 0.81 16.58 -1.16
N GLU A 33 0.22 17.77 -1.27
CA GLU A 33 -0.74 18.25 -0.28
C GLU A 33 -2.11 17.60 -0.42
N ASN A 34 -2.53 17.31 -1.65
CA ASN A 34 -3.90 16.88 -1.94
C ASN A 34 -4.10 15.37 -2.00
N ILE A 35 -3.03 14.57 -1.93
CA ILE A 35 -3.13 13.10 -1.94
C ILE A 35 -4.01 12.54 -0.80
N LYS A 36 -4.09 13.27 0.32
CA LYS A 36 -4.96 12.92 1.46
C LYS A 36 -6.44 12.95 1.12
N ALA A 37 -6.87 13.70 0.09
CA ALA A 37 -8.25 13.70 -0.39
C ALA A 37 -8.67 12.32 -0.93
N LEU A 38 -7.72 11.46 -1.28
CA LEU A 38 -8.00 10.08 -1.66
C LEU A 38 -8.51 9.23 -0.48
N LYS A 39 -8.38 9.67 0.78
CA LYS A 39 -8.92 8.98 1.95
C LYS A 39 -10.45 8.84 1.93
N GLU A 40 -11.14 9.68 1.14
CA GLU A 40 -12.59 9.55 0.92
C GLU A 40 -12.95 8.26 0.17
N PHE A 41 -11.98 7.57 -0.44
CA PHE A 41 -12.19 6.30 -1.13
C PHE A 41 -11.96 5.10 -0.20
N TYR A 42 -13.04 4.40 0.13
CA TYR A 42 -12.99 3.10 0.80
C TYR A 42 -12.35 2.05 -0.12
N ARG A 43 -11.84 0.94 0.46
CA ARG A 43 -11.41 -0.24 -0.30
C ARG A 43 -12.59 -0.74 -1.15
N ILE A 44 -12.45 -0.65 -2.46
CA ILE A 44 -13.49 -1.02 -3.41
C ILE A 44 -13.48 -2.54 -3.57
N ARG A 45 -14.61 -3.19 -3.23
CA ARG A 45 -14.82 -4.62 -3.52
C ARG A 45 -15.51 -4.74 -4.87
N LEU A 46 -14.84 -5.36 -5.83
CA LEU A 46 -15.46 -5.67 -7.11
C LEU A 46 -16.56 -6.75 -6.93
N PRO A 47 -17.65 -6.68 -7.71
CA PRO A 47 -18.67 -7.73 -7.72
C PRO A 47 -18.06 -9.08 -8.10
N THR A 48 -18.54 -10.15 -7.46
CA THR A 48 -18.26 -11.53 -7.87
C THR A 48 -18.98 -11.88 -9.17
N GLU A 49 -18.56 -12.93 -9.87
CA GLU A 49 -19.23 -13.40 -11.11
C GLU A 49 -20.73 -13.61 -10.89
N LYS A 50 -21.10 -14.30 -9.79
CA LYS A 50 -22.50 -14.49 -9.39
C LYS A 50 -23.25 -13.17 -9.19
N GLU A 51 -22.61 -12.15 -8.62
CA GLU A 51 -23.22 -10.82 -8.45
C GLU A 51 -23.34 -10.04 -9.76
N MET A 52 -22.50 -10.33 -10.76
CA MET A 52 -22.59 -9.73 -12.09
C MET A 52 -23.76 -10.31 -12.89
N GLU A 53 -24.09 -11.58 -12.67
CA GLU A 53 -25.23 -12.28 -13.30
C GLU A 53 -26.59 -11.80 -12.76
N MET A 54 -26.62 -11.26 -11.53
CA MET A 54 -27.84 -10.72 -10.94
C MET A 54 -28.32 -9.46 -11.67
N THR A 55 -29.62 -9.38 -11.92
CA THR A 55 -30.26 -8.14 -12.37
C THR A 55 -30.27 -7.14 -11.21
N VAL A 56 -29.65 -5.99 -11.43
CA VAL A 56 -29.57 -4.89 -10.45
C VAL A 56 -30.25 -3.64 -10.99
N SER A 57 -30.58 -2.70 -10.10
CA SER A 57 -31.12 -1.40 -10.50
C SER A 57 -30.14 -0.61 -11.38
N LYS A 58 -30.66 0.36 -12.14
CA LYS A 58 -29.82 1.24 -12.98
C LYS A 58 -28.76 1.96 -12.16
N ALA A 59 -29.13 2.48 -11.00
CA ALA A 59 -28.22 3.14 -10.07
C ALA A 59 -27.08 2.23 -9.59
N VAL A 60 -27.40 0.99 -9.18
CA VAL A 60 -26.39 0.02 -8.73
C VAL A 60 -25.46 -0.38 -9.89
N ARG A 61 -26.00 -0.58 -11.10
CA ARG A 61 -25.19 -0.85 -12.30
C ARG A 61 -24.21 0.29 -12.60
N GLN A 62 -24.68 1.54 -12.49
CA GLN A 62 -23.86 2.72 -12.74
C GLN A 62 -22.75 2.89 -11.69
N GLN A 63 -23.06 2.64 -10.41
CA GLN A 63 -22.06 2.62 -9.33
C GLN A 63 -20.99 1.56 -9.58
N ARG A 64 -21.38 0.32 -9.90
CA ARG A 64 -20.43 -0.78 -10.22
C ARG A 64 -19.53 -0.44 -11.39
N PHE A 65 -20.08 0.17 -12.44
CA PHE A 65 -19.31 0.59 -13.61
C PHE A 65 -18.26 1.64 -13.24
N TYR A 66 -18.64 2.63 -12.44
CA TYR A 66 -17.74 3.68 -11.97
C TYR A 66 -16.60 3.11 -11.12
N GLU A 67 -16.93 2.29 -10.11
CA GLU A 67 -15.95 1.65 -9.22
C GLU A 67 -14.96 0.76 -9.99
N SER A 68 -15.45 -0.04 -10.95
CA SER A 68 -14.62 -0.84 -11.85
C SER A 68 -13.70 0.01 -12.72
N THR A 69 -14.21 1.12 -13.26
CA THR A 69 -13.41 2.03 -14.10
C THR A 69 -12.32 2.71 -13.27
N LEU A 70 -12.66 3.20 -12.08
CA LEU A 70 -11.71 3.81 -11.16
C LEU A 70 -10.57 2.83 -10.80
N LEU A 71 -10.92 1.60 -10.40
CA LEU A 71 -9.92 0.58 -10.07
C LEU A 71 -9.03 0.19 -11.26
N ARG A 72 -9.60 0.13 -12.47
CA ARG A 72 -8.85 -0.17 -13.69
C ARG A 72 -7.84 0.92 -14.01
N SER A 73 -8.26 2.18 -13.95
CA SER A 73 -7.39 3.33 -14.17
C SER A 73 -6.30 3.43 -13.10
N TYR A 74 -6.66 3.20 -11.84
CA TYR A 74 -5.70 3.17 -10.73
C TYR A 74 -4.67 2.05 -10.89
N LYS A 75 -5.09 0.83 -11.25
CA LYS A 75 -4.17 -0.28 -11.56
C LYS A 75 -3.22 0.08 -12.69
N ALA A 76 -3.71 0.69 -13.77
CA ALA A 76 -2.86 1.12 -14.88
C ALA A 76 -1.83 2.17 -14.46
N TYR A 77 -2.23 3.13 -13.62
CA TYR A 77 -1.33 4.12 -13.03
C TYR A 77 -0.23 3.47 -12.18
N LEU A 78 -0.60 2.56 -11.28
CA LEU A 78 0.38 1.82 -10.46
C LEU A 78 1.36 1.02 -11.32
N MET A 79 0.87 0.32 -12.35
CA MET A 79 1.73 -0.40 -13.29
C MET A 79 2.71 0.54 -14.00
N LYS A 80 2.28 1.75 -14.36
CA LYS A 80 3.16 2.75 -14.95
C LYS A 80 4.24 3.20 -13.98
N LEU A 81 3.90 3.48 -12.71
CA LEU A 81 4.87 3.82 -11.67
C LEU A 81 5.90 2.70 -11.46
N ILE A 82 5.46 1.44 -11.38
CA ILE A 82 6.33 0.27 -11.20
C ILE A 82 7.28 0.07 -12.41
N ILE A 83 6.84 0.43 -13.62
CA ILE A 83 7.73 0.44 -14.79
C ILE A 83 8.79 1.55 -14.67
N LEU A 84 8.37 2.74 -14.24
CA LEU A 84 9.26 3.91 -14.07
C LEU A 84 10.27 3.71 -12.92
N GLU A 85 9.89 3.02 -11.85
CA GLU A 85 10.75 2.62 -10.72
C GLU A 85 12.02 1.90 -11.20
N LYS A 86 11.93 1.11 -12.28
CA LYS A 86 13.08 0.38 -12.83
C LYS A 86 14.08 1.29 -13.54
N GLN A 87 13.66 2.47 -13.99
CA GLN A 87 14.48 3.39 -14.77
C GLN A 87 15.27 4.34 -13.86
N LEU A 88 16.61 4.31 -13.94
CA LEU A 88 17.52 5.03 -13.04
C LEU A 88 17.18 6.52 -12.86
N TYR A 89 16.85 7.22 -13.95
CA TYR A 89 16.62 8.67 -13.93
C TYR A 89 15.34 9.10 -13.20
N ILE A 90 14.28 8.29 -13.28
CA ILE A 90 12.95 8.63 -12.73
C ILE A 90 12.55 7.75 -11.54
N ARG A 91 13.39 6.78 -11.18
CA ARG A 91 13.19 5.84 -10.08
C ARG A 91 12.78 6.54 -8.80
N GLN A 92 13.55 7.54 -8.37
CA GLN A 92 13.29 8.25 -7.11
C GLN A 92 11.91 8.92 -7.11
N VAL A 93 11.54 9.58 -8.20
CA VAL A 93 10.22 10.21 -8.34
C VAL A 93 9.12 9.15 -8.29
N ALA A 94 9.26 8.06 -9.03
CA ALA A 94 8.27 6.98 -9.05
C ALA A 94 8.10 6.32 -7.68
N VAL A 95 9.21 6.04 -6.99
CA VAL A 95 9.21 5.48 -5.63
C VAL A 95 8.56 6.46 -4.65
N ARG A 96 8.86 7.76 -4.72
CA ARG A 96 8.20 8.78 -3.90
C ARG A 96 6.70 8.86 -4.15
N CYS A 97 6.24 8.77 -5.39
CA CYS A 97 4.81 8.71 -5.68
C CYS A 97 4.14 7.48 -5.02
N LEU A 98 4.77 6.30 -5.10
CA LEU A 98 4.30 5.08 -4.44
C LEU A 98 4.28 5.24 -2.92
N CYS A 99 5.32 5.86 -2.36
CA CYS A 99 5.44 6.19 -0.95
C CYS A 99 4.30 7.10 -0.48
N SER A 100 4.04 8.20 -1.20
CA SER A 100 2.96 9.14 -0.88
C SER A 100 1.58 8.50 -0.96
N LEU A 101 1.35 7.61 -1.94
CA LEU A 101 0.09 6.85 -2.03
C LEU A 101 -0.12 5.97 -0.79
N LEU A 102 0.94 5.28 -0.36
CA LEU A 102 0.88 4.39 0.80
C LEU A 102 0.64 5.17 2.11
N ASP A 103 1.26 6.35 2.27
CA ASP A 103 1.01 7.20 3.45
C ASP A 103 -0.41 7.81 3.44
N ALA A 104 -0.89 8.21 2.26
CA ALA A 104 -2.19 8.83 2.12
C ALA A 104 -3.35 7.83 2.29
N VAL A 105 -3.26 6.66 1.67
CA VAL A 105 -4.36 5.69 1.58
C VAL A 105 -3.89 4.24 1.77
N PRO A 106 -3.38 3.88 2.96
CA PRO A 106 -2.73 2.58 3.20
C PRO A 106 -3.64 1.36 3.02
N HIS A 107 -4.96 1.55 3.10
CA HIS A 107 -5.96 0.50 3.00
C HIS A 107 -6.65 0.41 1.63
N PHE A 108 -6.27 1.29 0.69
CA PHE A 108 -6.86 1.25 -0.66
C PHE A 108 -6.36 0.02 -1.44
N ASN A 109 -7.04 -0.31 -2.54
CA ASN A 109 -6.75 -1.51 -3.32
C ASN A 109 -5.28 -1.57 -3.78
N PHE A 110 -4.77 -2.79 -4.06
CA PHE A 110 -3.41 -3.04 -4.55
C PHE A 110 -2.26 -2.61 -3.60
N ARG A 111 -2.54 -2.47 -2.30
CA ARG A 111 -1.52 -2.16 -1.28
C ARG A 111 -0.29 -3.08 -1.35
N GLU A 112 -0.50 -4.37 -1.59
CA GLU A 112 0.56 -5.38 -1.67
C GLU A 112 1.54 -5.08 -2.82
N SER A 113 1.03 -4.64 -3.97
CA SER A 113 1.86 -4.28 -5.12
C SER A 113 2.70 -3.03 -4.86
N ILE A 114 2.14 -2.06 -4.12
CA ILE A 114 2.84 -0.84 -3.72
C ILE A 114 3.93 -1.17 -2.70
N LEU A 115 3.57 -1.89 -1.63
CA LEU A 115 4.51 -2.35 -0.59
C LEU A 115 5.67 -3.14 -1.19
N ALA A 116 5.40 -4.08 -2.09
CA ALA A 116 6.45 -4.88 -2.74
C ALA A 116 7.42 -4.04 -3.57
N SER A 117 6.99 -2.92 -4.15
CA SER A 117 7.87 -1.99 -4.89
C SER A 117 8.66 -1.09 -3.94
N VAL A 118 8.01 -0.55 -2.90
CA VAL A 118 8.67 0.28 -1.89
C VAL A 118 9.75 -0.50 -1.13
N VAL A 119 9.45 -1.72 -0.67
CA VAL A 119 10.40 -2.58 0.06
C VAL A 119 11.63 -2.92 -0.77
N LYS A 120 11.51 -3.10 -2.09
CA LYS A 120 12.66 -3.33 -2.97
C LYS A 120 13.67 -2.19 -2.98
N ASN A 121 13.23 -1.00 -2.58
CA ASN A 121 14.05 0.20 -2.55
C ASN A 121 14.46 0.57 -1.11
N ILE A 122 14.25 -0.31 -0.11
CA ILE A 122 14.56 -0.02 1.30
C ILE A 122 16.05 0.27 1.55
N SER A 123 16.92 -0.27 0.70
CA SER A 123 18.37 0.00 0.72
C SER A 123 18.80 1.26 -0.02
N SER A 124 17.86 2.06 -0.50
CA SER A 124 18.13 3.38 -1.06
C SER A 124 18.59 4.36 0.02
N SER A 125 19.34 5.38 -0.38
CA SER A 125 19.67 6.51 0.49
C SER A 125 18.47 7.43 0.76
N ASP A 126 17.33 7.24 0.08
CA ASP A 126 16.12 8.07 0.26
C ASP A 126 15.38 7.75 1.58
N ASP A 127 15.46 8.67 2.54
CA ASP A 127 14.82 8.57 3.86
C ASP A 127 13.29 8.45 3.81
N THR A 128 12.65 8.91 2.73
CA THR A 128 11.18 8.82 2.62
C THR A 128 10.68 7.38 2.66
N ILE A 129 11.47 6.45 2.11
CA ILE A 129 11.17 5.02 2.08
C ILE A 129 11.19 4.45 3.49
N ARG A 130 12.20 4.82 4.30
CA ARG A 130 12.31 4.41 5.71
C ARG A 130 11.17 4.99 6.55
N SER A 131 10.86 6.26 6.34
CA SER A 131 9.86 7.00 7.13
C SER A 131 8.45 6.38 7.08
N ILE A 132 8.12 5.66 6.00
CA ILE A 132 6.86 4.91 5.88
C ILE A 132 6.77 3.79 6.91
N PHE A 133 7.89 3.13 7.18
CA PHE A 133 7.92 1.99 8.10
C PHE A 133 8.12 2.44 9.55
N SER A 134 8.70 3.63 9.77
CA SER A 134 8.93 4.19 11.10
C SER A 134 7.71 4.91 11.72
N ASN A 135 6.67 5.25 10.94
CA ASN A 135 5.53 6.03 11.45
C ASN A 135 4.45 5.12 12.07
N GLU A 136 4.63 4.82 13.35
CA GLU A 136 3.80 3.92 14.14
C GLU A 136 2.32 4.37 14.18
N GLY A 137 1.40 3.45 13.83
CA GLY A 137 -0.06 3.63 14.00
C GLY A 137 -0.84 4.18 12.79
N LYS A 138 -0.19 4.65 11.72
CA LYS A 138 -0.90 5.24 10.56
C LYS A 138 -1.49 4.25 9.55
N HIS A 139 -0.95 3.04 9.44
CA HIS A 139 -1.24 2.14 8.32
C HIS A 139 -2.08 0.91 8.70
N GLY A 140 -2.50 0.80 9.97
CA GLY A 140 -3.16 -0.37 10.54
C GLY A 140 -2.24 -1.60 10.59
N GLY A 141 -2.31 -2.40 11.66
CA GLY A 141 -1.36 -3.50 11.90
C GLY A 141 -1.16 -4.49 10.74
N GLU A 142 -2.17 -4.65 9.87
CA GLU A 142 -2.10 -5.52 8.68
C GLU A 142 -1.12 -5.01 7.60
N ALA A 143 -0.93 -3.70 7.42
CA ALA A 143 0.03 -3.17 6.45
C ALA A 143 1.46 -3.26 6.99
N THR A 144 1.62 -3.03 8.30
CA THR A 144 2.89 -3.21 9.00
C THR A 144 3.35 -4.66 8.94
N LEU A 145 2.48 -5.63 9.19
CA LEU A 145 2.83 -7.05 9.11
C LEU A 145 3.29 -7.45 7.69
N GLU A 146 2.55 -7.02 6.67
CA GLU A 146 2.89 -7.30 5.28
C GLU A 146 4.23 -6.69 4.90
N ALA A 147 4.50 -5.45 5.33
CA ALA A 147 5.79 -4.81 5.16
C ALA A 147 6.93 -5.61 5.80
N VAL A 148 6.77 -6.03 7.06
CA VAL A 148 7.78 -6.84 7.79
C VAL A 148 8.06 -8.15 7.07
N ARG A 149 7.03 -8.85 6.55
CA ARG A 149 7.19 -10.08 5.77
C ARG A 149 7.98 -9.84 4.49
N LEU A 150 7.61 -8.81 3.72
CA LEU A 150 8.30 -8.46 2.48
C LEU A 150 9.75 -8.05 2.73
N ILE A 151 10.04 -7.34 3.83
CA ILE A 151 11.40 -6.96 4.21
C ILE A 151 12.20 -8.22 4.56
N ALA A 152 11.64 -9.14 5.36
CA ALA A 152 12.30 -10.40 5.68
C ALA A 152 12.64 -11.20 4.41
N ASP A 153 11.69 -11.32 3.47
CA ASP A 153 11.93 -11.99 2.18
C ASP A 153 12.96 -11.24 1.33
N HIS A 154 12.97 -9.91 1.35
CA HIS A 154 13.96 -9.09 0.65
C HIS A 154 15.37 -9.30 1.22
N VAL A 155 15.53 -9.35 2.54
CA VAL A 155 16.82 -9.66 3.21
C VAL A 155 17.29 -11.06 2.82
N LYS A 156 16.38 -12.04 2.83
CA LYS A 156 16.67 -13.42 2.43
C LYS A 156 17.14 -13.51 0.98
N PHE A 157 16.50 -12.77 0.07
CA PHE A 157 16.84 -12.79 -1.35
C PHE A 157 18.21 -12.17 -1.65
N HIS A 158 18.65 -11.19 -0.87
CA HIS A 158 19.93 -10.51 -1.04
C HIS A 158 21.05 -11.11 -0.17
N ASP A 159 20.87 -12.32 0.36
CA ASP A 159 21.84 -12.97 1.27
C ASP A 159 22.35 -12.06 2.39
N CYS A 160 21.45 -11.23 2.94
CA CYS A 160 21.77 -10.24 3.98
C CYS A 160 22.71 -9.08 3.56
N GLN A 161 23.02 -8.94 2.27
CA GLN A 161 23.76 -7.81 1.73
C GLN A 161 22.83 -6.61 1.53
N LEU A 162 22.62 -5.85 2.61
CA LEU A 162 21.86 -4.61 2.59
C LEU A 162 22.76 -3.46 3.05
N HIS A 163 22.40 -2.25 2.67
CA HIS A 163 23.08 -1.05 3.16
C HIS A 163 22.93 -1.00 4.70
N PRO A 164 23.95 -0.54 5.46
CA PRO A 164 23.84 -0.46 6.93
C PRO A 164 22.63 0.35 7.42
N ASP A 165 22.24 1.36 6.64
CA ASP A 165 21.08 2.22 6.93
C ASP A 165 19.75 1.64 6.42
N SER A 166 19.74 0.45 5.80
CA SER A 166 18.52 -0.17 5.24
C SER A 166 17.57 -0.70 6.30
N ILE A 167 18.07 -1.04 7.50
CA ILE A 167 17.27 -1.70 8.55
C ILE A 167 17.68 -1.14 9.92
N ASP A 168 16.83 -0.28 10.48
CA ASP A 168 16.88 0.02 11.91
C ASP A 168 15.91 -0.92 12.63
N VAL A 169 16.44 -2.09 13.01
CA VAL A 169 15.73 -3.18 13.71
C VAL A 169 14.98 -2.69 14.96
N SER A 170 15.41 -1.57 15.57
CA SER A 170 14.83 -1.06 16.81
C SER A 170 13.52 -0.27 16.63
N ALA A 171 13.34 0.39 15.49
CA ALA A 171 12.11 1.09 15.12
C ALA A 171 11.10 0.13 14.48
N ASP A 172 11.58 -0.79 13.64
CA ASP A 172 10.74 -1.75 12.91
C ASP A 172 10.03 -2.76 13.84
N LEU A 173 10.60 -3.07 15.01
CA LEU A 173 10.00 -3.97 16.01
C LEU A 173 8.85 -3.33 16.81
N LYS A 174 8.87 -2.01 17.01
CA LYS A 174 7.87 -1.30 17.84
C LYS A 174 6.53 -1.12 17.13
N ALA A 175 6.54 -1.02 15.80
CA ALA A 175 5.35 -0.85 14.96
C ALA A 175 4.35 -2.03 15.05
N VAL A 176 4.78 -3.22 15.49
CA VAL A 176 3.98 -4.44 15.62
C VAL A 176 3.01 -4.39 16.83
N SER A 177 3.07 -3.35 17.65
CA SER A 177 2.41 -3.32 18.97
C SER A 177 0.90 -3.00 18.97
N PHE A 178 0.29 -2.56 17.86
CA PHE A 178 -1.12 -2.10 17.84
C PHE A 178 -2.00 -2.76 16.75
N ALA A 179 -2.55 -3.94 17.07
CA ALA A 179 -3.73 -4.50 16.40
C ALA A 179 -4.98 -4.40 17.30
N PRO A 180 -6.18 -4.13 16.76
CA PRO A 180 -7.36 -3.82 17.56
C PRO A 180 -7.84 -5.00 18.44
N ASP A 181 -7.71 -6.25 17.99
CA ASP A 181 -8.07 -7.45 18.77
C ASP A 181 -6.86 -8.10 19.45
N SER A 182 -7.05 -8.63 20.66
CA SER A 182 -5.97 -9.18 21.49
C SER A 182 -5.42 -10.53 21.00
N LYS A 183 -6.24 -11.35 20.33
CA LYS A 183 -5.79 -12.62 19.75
C LYS A 183 -5.08 -12.39 18.43
N ASP A 184 -5.70 -11.60 17.55
CA ASP A 184 -5.07 -11.24 16.27
C ASP A 184 -3.75 -10.50 16.50
N ARG A 185 -3.68 -9.62 17.51
CA ARG A 185 -2.43 -8.97 17.92
C ARG A 185 -1.34 -9.96 18.31
N LYS A 186 -1.65 -10.94 19.16
CA LYS A 186 -0.67 -11.95 19.59
C LYS A 186 -0.19 -12.81 18.42
N MET A 187 -1.09 -13.15 17.50
CA MET A 187 -0.74 -13.90 16.28
C MET A 187 0.16 -13.08 15.37
N MET A 188 -0.23 -11.84 15.04
CA MET A 188 0.57 -10.93 14.21
C MET A 188 1.92 -10.59 14.85
N GLN A 189 1.96 -10.42 16.18
CA GLN A 189 3.20 -10.22 16.94
C GLN A 189 4.11 -11.45 16.87
N SER A 190 3.56 -12.65 17.02
CA SER A 190 4.33 -13.87 16.91
C SER A 190 4.91 -14.06 15.50
N GLU A 191 4.13 -13.78 14.45
CA GLU A 191 4.61 -13.88 13.07
C GLU A 191 5.68 -12.86 12.74
N ALA A 192 5.48 -11.59 13.13
CA ALA A 192 6.48 -10.54 12.93
C ALA A 192 7.76 -10.83 13.72
N LEU A 193 7.66 -11.25 14.98
CA LEU A 193 8.82 -11.65 15.79
C LEU A 193 9.56 -12.82 15.14
N SER A 194 8.86 -13.85 14.65
CA SER A 194 9.49 -14.97 13.93
C SER A 194 10.21 -14.48 12.68
N ALA A 195 9.60 -13.63 11.85
CA ALA A 195 10.23 -13.09 10.66
C ALA A 195 11.50 -12.28 11.00
N VAL A 196 11.46 -11.47 12.07
CA VAL A 196 12.61 -10.69 12.54
C VAL A 196 13.71 -11.60 13.09
N PHE A 197 13.36 -12.58 13.93
CA PHE A 197 14.35 -13.52 14.46
C PHE A 197 14.99 -14.36 13.36
N GLU A 198 14.21 -14.86 12.39
CA GLU A 198 14.75 -15.53 11.21
C GLU A 198 15.73 -14.66 10.44
N THR A 199 15.40 -13.37 10.30
CA THR A 199 16.25 -12.38 9.63
C THR A 199 17.54 -12.15 10.42
N TYR A 200 17.44 -11.92 11.73
CA TYR A 200 18.55 -11.71 12.65
C TYR A 200 19.50 -12.92 12.70
N PHE A 201 18.97 -14.13 12.89
CA PHE A 201 19.78 -15.34 12.92
C PHE A 201 20.45 -15.63 11.58
N ARG A 202 19.80 -15.26 10.46
CA ARG A 202 20.40 -15.39 9.13
C ARG A 202 21.56 -14.42 8.93
N ILE A 203 21.39 -13.15 9.31
CA ILE A 203 22.47 -12.14 9.30
C ILE A 203 23.64 -12.62 10.16
N LEU A 204 23.36 -13.08 11.39
CA LEU A 204 24.37 -13.65 12.28
C LEU A 204 25.10 -14.83 11.62
N LYS A 205 24.36 -15.80 11.08
CA LYS A 205 24.94 -16.97 10.42
C LYS A 205 25.84 -16.57 9.24
N HIS A 206 25.41 -15.61 8.43
CA HIS A 206 26.22 -15.08 7.32
C HIS A 206 27.49 -14.37 7.81
N SER A 207 27.39 -13.56 8.87
CA SER A 207 28.55 -12.87 9.46
C SER A 207 29.59 -13.81 10.10
N MET A 208 29.16 -15.00 10.50
CA MET A 208 30.03 -16.03 11.09
C MET A 208 30.60 -17.00 10.04
N ASP A 209 30.22 -16.85 8.76
CA ASP A 209 30.75 -17.70 7.69
C ASP A 209 32.11 -17.16 7.21
N PRO A 210 33.22 -17.86 7.45
CA PRO A 210 34.56 -17.40 7.08
C PRO A 210 34.77 -17.28 5.56
N SER A 211 33.85 -17.81 4.73
CA SER A 211 33.87 -17.66 3.28
C SER A 211 33.23 -16.36 2.77
N ALA A 212 32.43 -15.68 3.60
CA ALA A 212 31.71 -14.45 3.22
C ALA A 212 32.59 -13.18 3.26
N SER A 213 33.84 -13.28 3.72
CA SER A 213 34.79 -12.15 3.84
C SER A 213 35.85 -12.10 2.73
N ARG A 214 35.64 -12.80 1.60
CA ARG A 214 36.56 -12.82 0.45
C ARG A 214 35.95 -12.20 -0.80
#